data_AF-A0A2U3RNU3-F1
#
_entry.id   AF-A0A2U3RNU3-F1
#
_cell.length_a   1.000
_cell.length_b   1.000
_cell.length_c   1.000
_cell.angle_alpha   90.00
_cell.angle_beta   90.00
_cell.angle_gamma   90.00
#
_symmetry.space_group_name_H-M   'P 1'
#
loop_
_entity.id
_entity.type
_entity.pdbx_description
1 polymer ?
#
loop_
_entity_poly.entity_id
_entity_poly.type
_entity_poly.pdbx_seq_one_letter_code
_entity_poly.pdbx_strand_id
1 'polypeptide(L)'
;MGKTLAEQKRYYIQQQKEYCIRQQQRADRQRSDALKAKLRKNDDESKFLTKLINCIKDTSDNVIKIKQMHSLIESKTDIFKNLMQKDSSNSVSKVMYAVDAIAIECGGVELSREFEKEVSEHCGISALVNDWD
;
A
#
# COMPACT_ATOMS: atom_id res chain seq x y z
N MET A 1 3.85 -43.45 22.70
CA MET A 1 4.58 -42.40 23.46
C MET A 1 3.99 -41.05 23.07
N GLY A 2 3.41 -40.33 24.02
CA GLY A 2 2.83 -39.01 23.76
C GLY A 2 3.94 -37.96 23.60
N LYS A 3 3.71 -36.96 22.73
CA LYS A 3 4.58 -35.79 22.62
C LYS A 3 4.68 -35.10 23.97
N THR A 4 5.90 -34.74 24.37
CA THR A 4 6.15 -33.95 25.58
C THR A 4 5.45 -32.60 25.49
N LEU A 5 5.14 -32.00 26.64
CA LEU A 5 4.52 -30.67 26.70
C LEU A 5 5.34 -29.61 25.92
N ALA A 6 6.67 -29.73 25.91
CA ALA A 6 7.55 -28.85 25.16
C ALA A 6 7.37 -29.00 23.63
N GLU A 7 7.22 -30.22 23.13
CA GLU A 7 6.97 -30.50 21.71
C GLU A 7 5.59 -30.00 21.27
N GLN A 8 4.58 -30.14 22.13
CA GLN A 8 3.23 -29.61 21.85
C GLN A 8 3.24 -28.07 21.77
N LYS A 9 3.94 -27.40 22.69
CA LYS A 9 4.09 -25.92 22.67
C LYS A 9 4.82 -25.44 21.42
N ARG A 10 5.93 -26.09 21.03
CA ARG A 10 6.67 -25.75 19.80
C ARG A 10 5.79 -25.90 18.56
N TYR A 11 5.05 -27.00 18.48
CA TYR A 11 4.13 -27.25 17.37
C TYR A 11 3.03 -26.17 17.27
N TYR A 12 2.42 -25.78 18.39
CA TYR A 12 1.42 -24.73 18.43
C TYR A 12 1.97 -23.37 17.96
N ILE A 13 3.15 -22.98 18.44
CA ILE A 13 3.81 -21.73 18.03
C ILE A 13 4.10 -21.74 16.52
N GLN A 14 4.54 -22.89 15.99
CA GLN A 14 4.78 -23.03 14.55
C GLN A 14 3.48 -22.86 13.74
N GLN A 15 2.37 -23.50 14.17
CA GLN A 15 1.08 -23.35 13.49
C GLN A 15 0.57 -21.90 13.50
N GLN A 16 0.77 -21.17 14.60
CA GLN A 16 0.43 -19.75 14.67
C GLN A 16 1.26 -18.91 13.69
N LYS A 17 2.58 -19.16 13.60
CA LYS A 17 3.43 -18.48 12.62
C LYS A 17 2.98 -18.77 11.18
N GLU A 18 2.72 -20.03 10.85
CA GLU A 18 2.24 -20.44 9.53
C GLU A 18 0.87 -19.84 9.19
N TYR A 19 -0.02 -19.70 10.19
CA TYR A 19 -1.28 -19.01 10.03
C TYR A 19 -1.09 -17.52 9.72
N CYS A 20 -0.27 -16.82 10.50
CA CYS A 20 0.03 -15.40 10.28
C CYS A 20 0.64 -15.15 8.89
N ILE A 21 1.61 -15.98 8.47
CA ILE A 21 2.23 -15.89 7.14
C ILE A 21 1.16 -16.07 6.04
N ARG A 22 0.27 -17.05 6.17
CA ARG A 22 -0.81 -17.27 5.19
C ARG A 22 -1.77 -16.09 5.11
N GLN A 23 -2.09 -15.45 6.24
CA GLN A 23 -2.96 -14.27 6.24
C GLN A 23 -2.26 -13.06 5.60
N GLN A 24 -0.99 -12.83 5.91
CA GLN A 24 -0.20 -11.77 5.28
C GLN A 24 -0.14 -11.95 3.76
N GLN A 25 0.18 -13.16 3.29
CA GLN A 25 0.21 -13.48 1.85
C GLN A 25 -1.15 -13.28 1.16
N ARG A 26 -2.28 -13.53 1.86
CA ARG A 26 -3.62 -13.26 1.33
C ARG A 26 -3.87 -11.76 1.20
N ALA A 27 -3.53 -10.98 2.22
CA ALA A 27 -3.67 -9.53 2.20
C ALA A 27 -2.83 -8.92 1.06
N ASP A 28 -1.58 -9.36 0.90
CA ASP A 28 -0.69 -8.89 -0.15
C ASP A 28 -1.18 -9.24 -1.56
N ARG A 29 -1.76 -10.45 -1.73
CA ARG A 29 -2.44 -10.81 -2.98
C ARG A 29 -3.63 -9.90 -3.27
N GLN A 30 -4.49 -9.66 -2.29
CA GLN A 30 -5.66 -8.81 -2.47
C GLN A 30 -5.28 -7.37 -2.85
N ARG A 31 -4.21 -6.83 -2.24
CA ARG A 31 -3.64 -5.52 -2.61
C ARG A 31 -3.14 -5.51 -4.05
N SER A 32 -2.36 -6.53 -4.43
CA SER A 32 -1.85 -6.69 -5.81
C SER A 32 -2.97 -6.82 -6.84
N ASP A 33 -4.02 -7.59 -6.52
CA ASP A 33 -5.16 -7.82 -7.41
C ASP A 33 -6.01 -6.56 -7.58
N ALA A 34 -6.22 -5.80 -6.51
CA ALA A 34 -6.92 -4.50 -6.58
C ALA A 34 -6.16 -3.51 -7.47
N LEU A 35 -4.84 -3.41 -7.29
CA LEU A 35 -3.99 -2.56 -8.13
C LEU A 35 -4.05 -3.00 -9.60
N LYS A 36 -3.88 -4.30 -9.89
CA LYS A 36 -3.96 -4.83 -11.26
C LYS A 36 -5.34 -4.60 -11.89
N ALA A 37 -6.41 -4.76 -11.13
CA ALA A 37 -7.77 -4.52 -11.60
C ALA A 37 -7.96 -3.05 -11.99
N LYS A 38 -7.42 -2.11 -11.20
CA LYS A 38 -7.48 -0.68 -11.52
C LYS A 38 -6.67 -0.33 -12.77
N LEU A 39 -5.46 -0.86 -12.90
CA LEU A 39 -4.56 -0.61 -14.03
C LEU A 39 -5.09 -1.14 -15.38
N ARG A 40 -6.09 -2.02 -15.38
CA ARG A 40 -6.70 -2.56 -16.61
C ARG A 40 -7.82 -1.67 -17.17
N LYS A 41 -8.32 -0.69 -16.41
CA LYS A 41 -9.50 0.09 -16.80
C LYS A 41 -9.23 1.11 -17.91
N ASN A 42 -7.96 1.47 -18.15
CA ASN A 42 -7.53 2.45 -19.16
C ASN A 42 -8.30 3.79 -19.10
N ASP A 43 -8.74 4.15 -17.90
CA ASP A 43 -9.37 5.43 -17.56
C ASP A 43 -8.31 6.42 -17.04
N ASP A 44 -8.74 7.64 -16.73
CA ASP A 44 -7.82 8.68 -16.26
C ASP A 44 -7.19 8.33 -14.90
N GLU A 45 -7.91 7.59 -14.05
CA GLU A 45 -7.39 7.07 -12.78
C GLU A 45 -6.29 6.03 -12.99
N SER A 46 -6.50 5.09 -13.92
CA SER A 46 -5.51 4.08 -14.31
C SER A 46 -4.27 4.72 -14.93
N LYS A 47 -4.44 5.72 -15.80
CA LYS A 47 -3.32 6.46 -16.42
C LYS A 47 -2.53 7.25 -15.39
N PHE A 48 -3.22 7.93 -14.47
CA PHE A 48 -2.60 8.65 -13.37
C PHE A 48 -1.82 7.70 -12.47
N LEU A 49 -2.43 6.58 -12.06
CA LEU A 49 -1.80 5.58 -11.19
C LEU A 49 -0.56 4.96 -11.84
N THR A 50 -0.61 4.70 -13.14
CA THR A 50 0.55 4.22 -13.90
C THR A 50 1.69 5.26 -13.87
N LYS A 51 1.38 6.54 -14.09
CA LYS A 51 2.38 7.62 -14.03
C LYS A 51 2.97 7.76 -12.64
N LEU A 52 2.15 7.69 -11.59
CA LEU A 52 2.59 7.77 -10.20
C LEU A 52 3.56 6.64 -9.85
N ILE A 53 3.23 5.41 -10.24
CA ILE A 53 4.10 4.25 -10.04
C ILE A 53 5.43 4.42 -10.80
N ASN A 54 5.39 4.98 -12.01
CA ASN A 54 6.59 5.25 -12.77
C ASN A 54 7.46 6.34 -12.12
N CYS A 55 6.88 7.41 -11.57
CA CYS A 55 7.63 8.40 -10.77
C CYS A 55 8.39 7.75 -9.60
N ILE A 56 7.83 6.70 -9.01
CA ILE A 56 8.47 5.94 -7.90
C ILE A 56 9.58 5.01 -8.41
N LYS A 57 9.47 4.49 -9.65
CA LYS A 57 10.34 3.44 -10.20
C LYS A 57 11.45 3.93 -11.15
N ASP A 58 11.23 5.03 -11.86
CA ASP A 58 12.00 5.38 -13.07
C ASP A 58 13.42 5.90 -12.78
N THR A 59 13.74 6.24 -11.54
CA THR A 59 15.06 6.76 -11.14
C THR A 59 15.52 6.13 -9.82
N SER A 60 16.82 6.18 -9.51
CA SER A 60 17.36 5.74 -8.21
C SER A 60 17.34 6.86 -7.15
N ASP A 61 17.26 8.12 -7.55
CA ASP A 61 17.34 9.28 -6.65
C ASP A 61 15.98 9.61 -6.01
N ASN A 62 15.88 9.44 -4.70
CA ASN A 62 14.65 9.72 -3.93
C ASN A 62 14.21 11.18 -4.00
N VAL A 63 15.13 12.14 -4.07
CA VAL A 63 14.78 13.57 -4.16
C VAL A 63 14.04 13.86 -5.46
N ILE A 64 14.44 13.22 -6.55
CA ILE A 64 13.78 13.35 -7.84
C ILE A 64 12.41 12.66 -7.81
N LYS A 65 12.31 11.44 -7.24
CA LYS A 65 11.03 10.72 -7.10
C LYS A 65 10.00 11.55 -6.33
N ILE A 66 10.41 12.10 -5.18
CA ILE A 66 9.56 12.93 -4.32
C ILE A 66 9.05 14.15 -5.09
N LYS A 67 9.94 14.89 -5.76
CA LYS A 67 9.55 16.06 -6.57
C LYS A 67 8.57 15.70 -7.68
N GLN A 68 8.81 14.60 -8.40
CA GLN A 68 7.94 14.15 -9.48
C GLN A 68 6.57 13.70 -8.95
N MET A 69 6.56 12.98 -7.82
CA MET A 69 5.35 12.55 -7.14
C MET A 69 4.50 13.75 -6.71
N HIS A 70 5.08 14.71 -6.00
CA HIS A 70 4.37 15.92 -5.55
C HIS A 70 3.78 16.68 -6.74
N SER A 71 4.61 16.96 -7.76
CA SER A 71 4.16 17.68 -8.95
C SER A 71 3.03 16.96 -9.70
N LEU A 72 3.08 15.62 -9.77
CA LEU A 72 2.02 14.83 -10.40
C LEU A 72 0.73 14.89 -9.58
N ILE A 73 0.81 14.73 -8.25
CA ILE A 73 -0.34 14.73 -7.34
C ILE A 73 -1.01 16.11 -7.34
N GLU A 74 -0.25 17.18 -7.19
CA GLU A 74 -0.76 18.56 -7.26
C GLU A 74 -1.51 18.80 -8.58
N SER A 75 -0.95 18.37 -9.71
CA SER A 75 -1.54 18.59 -11.04
C SER A 75 -2.87 17.86 -11.27
N LYS A 76 -3.18 16.81 -10.48
CA LYS A 76 -4.34 15.93 -10.64
C LYS A 76 -4.93 15.53 -9.27
N THR A 77 -5.04 16.49 -8.37
CA THR A 77 -5.47 16.27 -6.98
C THR A 77 -6.80 15.50 -6.88
N ASP A 78 -7.78 15.81 -7.72
CA ASP A 78 -9.10 15.14 -7.67
C ASP A 78 -9.02 13.65 -8.02
N ILE A 79 -8.20 13.29 -9.02
CA ILE A 79 -7.96 11.90 -9.41
C ILE A 79 -7.23 11.16 -8.29
N PHE A 80 -6.24 11.81 -7.68
CA PHE A 80 -5.50 11.26 -6.54
C PHE A 80 -6.43 10.99 -5.36
N LYS A 81 -7.28 11.95 -4.98
CA LYS A 81 -8.28 11.80 -3.92
C LYS A 81 -9.19 10.60 -4.17
N ASN A 82 -9.75 10.48 -5.38
CA ASN A 82 -10.65 9.37 -5.72
C ASN A 82 -9.97 8.00 -5.62
N LEU A 83 -8.67 7.90 -5.91
CA LEU A 83 -7.90 6.66 -5.79
C LEU A 83 -7.57 6.28 -4.34
N MET A 84 -7.40 7.29 -3.49
CA MET A 84 -6.97 7.11 -2.09
C MET A 84 -8.14 7.07 -1.10
N GLN A 85 -9.36 7.39 -1.54
CA GLN A 85 -10.57 7.27 -0.72
C GLN A 85 -10.79 5.84 -0.22
N LYS A 86 -11.32 5.74 1.01
CA LYS A 86 -11.72 4.46 1.61
C LYS A 86 -12.69 3.72 0.70
N ASP A 87 -12.50 2.41 0.59
CA ASP A 87 -13.42 1.54 -0.15
C ASP A 87 -14.78 1.51 0.59
N SER A 88 -15.83 0.99 -0.04
CA SER A 88 -17.19 0.88 0.54
C SER A 88 -17.27 0.09 1.86
N SER A 89 -16.21 -0.62 2.24
CA SER A 89 -16.03 -1.27 3.54
C SER A 89 -15.49 -0.34 4.63
N ASN A 90 -15.40 0.97 4.38
CA ASN A 90 -14.78 1.97 5.23
C ASN A 90 -13.30 1.68 5.58
N SER A 91 -12.67 0.81 4.81
CA SER A 91 -11.26 0.40 4.97
C SER A 91 -10.38 1.25 4.06
N VAL A 92 -9.13 1.46 4.48
CA VAL A 92 -8.11 2.16 3.67
C VAL A 92 -8.02 1.52 2.28
N SER A 93 -7.91 2.38 1.26
CA SER A 93 -7.84 1.97 -0.15
C SER A 93 -6.77 0.90 -0.35
N LYS A 94 -7.16 -0.23 -0.96
CA LYS A 94 -6.20 -1.27 -1.35
C LYS A 94 -5.19 -0.77 -2.38
N VAL A 95 -5.53 0.27 -3.14
CA VAL A 95 -4.62 0.94 -4.07
C VAL A 95 -3.59 1.76 -3.31
N MET A 96 -3.99 2.52 -2.29
CA MET A 96 -3.06 3.26 -1.42
C MET A 96 -1.99 2.33 -0.83
N TYR A 97 -2.41 1.22 -0.19
CA TYR A 97 -1.47 0.26 0.38
C TYR A 97 -0.53 -0.35 -0.65
N ALA A 98 -1.00 -0.58 -1.88
CA ALA A 98 -0.17 -1.14 -2.92
C ALA A 98 0.87 -0.12 -3.41
N VAL A 99 0.52 1.16 -3.54
CA VAL A 99 1.46 2.23 -3.90
C VAL A 99 2.49 2.46 -2.79
N ASP A 100 2.05 2.47 -1.54
CA ASP A 100 2.93 2.61 -0.38
C ASP A 100 3.96 1.46 -0.30
N ALA A 101 3.53 0.21 -0.50
CA ALA A 101 4.44 -0.94 -0.56
C ALA A 101 5.49 -0.79 -1.68
N ILE A 102 5.10 -0.26 -2.84
CA ILE A 102 6.03 0.02 -3.95
C ILE A 102 6.99 1.14 -3.57
N ALA A 103 6.53 2.19 -2.87
CA ALA A 103 7.38 3.27 -2.37
C ALA A 103 8.45 2.75 -1.40
N ILE A 104 8.07 1.85 -0.47
CA ILE A 104 9.02 1.19 0.44
C ILE A 104 10.04 0.36 -0.35
N GLU A 105 9.60 -0.43 -1.33
CA GLU A 105 10.49 -1.27 -2.14
C GLU A 105 11.50 -0.44 -2.96
N CYS A 106 11.05 0.68 -3.51
CA CYS A 106 11.83 1.46 -4.48
C CYS A 106 12.62 2.62 -3.87
N GLY A 107 12.18 3.17 -2.75
CA GLY A 107 12.78 4.35 -2.10
C GLY A 107 12.88 4.25 -0.58
N GLY A 108 12.48 3.13 0.02
CA GLY A 108 12.51 2.92 1.46
C GLY A 108 11.45 3.73 2.21
N VAL A 109 11.63 3.80 3.52
CA VAL A 109 10.70 4.48 4.45
C VAL A 109 10.56 5.98 4.15
N GLU A 110 11.60 6.62 3.60
CA GLU A 110 11.56 8.03 3.22
C GLU A 110 10.48 8.30 2.16
N LEU A 111 10.47 7.53 1.08
CA LEU A 111 9.53 7.73 -0.02
C LEU A 111 8.10 7.36 0.37
N SER A 112 7.95 6.30 1.17
CA SER A 112 6.67 5.92 1.79
C SER A 112 6.11 7.05 2.66
N ARG A 113 6.94 7.66 3.50
CA ARG A 113 6.52 8.77 4.36
C ARG A 113 6.08 10.01 3.59
N GLU A 114 6.79 10.38 2.53
CA GLU A 114 6.35 11.50 1.69
C GLU A 114 5.06 11.15 0.93
N PHE A 115 4.90 9.91 0.48
CA PHE A 115 3.63 9.47 -0.12
C PHE A 115 2.47 9.54 0.89
N GLU A 116 2.65 9.05 2.11
CA GLU A 116 1.65 9.15 3.17
C GLU A 116 1.32 10.60 3.50
N LYS A 117 2.32 11.50 3.48
CA LYS A 117 2.12 12.94 3.70
C LYS A 117 1.21 13.54 2.63
N GLU A 118 1.45 13.23 1.35
CA GLU A 118 0.58 13.65 0.24
C GLU A 118 -0.85 13.12 0.39
N VAL A 119 -1.00 11.85 0.80
CA VAL A 119 -2.32 11.27 1.12
C VAL A 119 -2.98 12.03 2.27
N SER A 120 -2.26 12.33 3.35
CA SER A 120 -2.78 13.11 4.47
C SER A 120 -3.21 14.51 4.06
N GLU A 121 -2.39 15.18 3.26
CA GLU A 121 -2.59 16.58 2.86
C GLU A 121 -3.80 16.72 1.94
N HIS A 122 -3.94 15.80 0.97
CA HIS A 122 -5.00 15.90 -0.02
C HIS A 122 -6.26 15.10 0.31
N CYS A 123 -6.16 14.01 1.08
CA CYS A 123 -7.28 13.12 1.38
C CYS A 123 -7.73 13.17 2.84
N GLY A 124 -6.97 13.86 3.69
CA GLY A 124 -7.20 13.95 5.14
C GLY A 124 -6.61 12.76 5.90
N ILE A 125 -6.33 12.97 7.19
CA ILE A 125 -5.74 11.96 8.09
C ILE A 125 -6.64 10.72 8.19
N SER A 126 -7.96 10.85 8.01
CA SER A 126 -8.90 9.73 7.99
C SER A 126 -8.69 8.76 6.82
N ALA A 127 -7.96 9.17 5.77
CA ALA A 127 -7.55 8.28 4.68
C ALA A 127 -6.33 7.43 5.06
N LEU A 128 -5.49 7.93 5.99
CA LEU A 128 -4.40 7.19 6.59
C LEU A 128 -4.91 6.32 7.73
N VAL A 129 -4.24 5.20 7.98
CA VAL A 129 -4.60 4.30 9.08
C VAL A 129 -4.53 5.06 10.40
N ASN A 130 -5.69 5.29 11.01
CA ASN A 130 -5.87 5.42 12.45
C ASN A 130 -7.35 5.14 12.78
N ASP A 131 -7.79 3.90 12.58
CA ASP A 131 -8.90 3.36 13.38
C ASP A 131 -8.23 2.55 14.52
N TRP A 132 -7.62 3.28 15.46
CA TRP A 132 -7.36 2.79 16.82
C TRP A 132 -8.50 3.31 17.70
N ASP A 133 -9.70 2.75 17.52
CA ASP A 133 -10.77 2.73 18.52
C ASP A 133 -10.98 1.28 18.96
#